data_AF-A0A1Y2SXE7-F1
#
_entry.id   AF-A0A1Y2SXE7-F1
#
_cell.length_a   1.000
_cell.length_b   1.000
_cell.length_c   1.000
_cell.angle_alpha   90.00
_cell.angle_beta   90.00
_cell.angle_gamma   90.00
#
_symmetry.space_group_name_H-M   'P 1'
#
loop_
_entity.id
_entity.type
_entity.pdbx_description
1 polymer ?
#
loop_
_entity_poly.entity_id
_entity_poly.type
_entity_poly.pdbx_seq_one_letter_code
_entity_poly.pdbx_strand_id
1 'polypeptide(L)' 'MLRKVHALLRTFESRDERAARSLLREEYIEHHVTDGTGVDAFVETMKHFSGGAEKTRMTFLRVFE' A
#
# COMPACT_ATOMS: atom_id res chain seq x y z
N MET A 1 -4.71 -15.60 -1.07
CA MET A 1 -4.48 -14.39 -1.90
C MET A 1 -5.21 -13.18 -1.36
N LEU A 2 -6.54 -13.24 -1.19
CA LEU A 2 -7.38 -12.14 -0.69
C LEU A 2 -6.93 -11.50 0.64
N ARG A 3 -6.57 -12.32 1.64
CA ARG A 3 -6.04 -11.84 2.94
C ARG A 3 -4.79 -10.97 2.79
N LYS A 4 -3.93 -11.31 1.83
CA LYS A 4 -2.68 -10.59 1.57
C LYS A 4 -2.95 -9.23 0.94
N VAL A 5 -3.91 -9.16 0.01
CA VAL A 5 -4.37 -7.91 -0.61
C VAL A 5 -5.02 -7.00 0.45
N HIS A 6 -5.88 -7.54 1.31
CA HIS A 6 -6.45 -6.78 2.42
C HIS A 6 -5.38 -6.22 3.37
N ALA A 7 -4.41 -7.06 3.75
CA ALA A 7 -3.32 -6.63 4.63
C ALA A 7 -2.47 -5.53 3.99
N LEU A 8 -2.16 -5.66 2.69
CA LEU A 8 -1.38 -4.66 1.95
C LEU A 8 -2.15 -3.33 1.85
N LEU A 9 -3.43 -3.38 1.49
CA LEU A 9 -4.24 -2.18 1.38
C LEU A 9 -4.40 -1.46 2.73
N ARG A 10 -4.47 -2.19 3.85
CA ARG A 10 -4.53 -1.60 5.20
C ARG A 10 -3.26 -0.83 5.58
N THR A 11 -2.12 -1.04 4.92
CA THR A 11 -0.90 -0.26 5.20
C THR A 11 -1.04 1.20 4.80
N PHE A 12 -1.95 1.55 3.87
CA PHE A 12 -2.23 2.94 3.54
C PHE A 12 -2.86 3.72 4.72
N GLU A 13 -3.65 3.05 5.55
CA GLU A 13 -4.23 3.65 6.76
C GLU A 13 -3.23 3.70 7.92
N SER A 14 -2.50 2.60 8.16
CA SER A 14 -1.59 2.47 9.30
C SER A 14 -0.22 3.09 9.09
N ARG A 15 0.20 3.24 7.83
CA ARG A 15 1.56 3.61 7.41
C ARG A 15 2.64 2.66 7.92
N ASP A 16 2.29 1.39 8.11
CA ASP A 16 3.24 0.37 8.56
C ASP A 16 4.15 -0.08 7.39
N GLU A 17 5.28 0.61 7.25
CA GLU A 17 6.31 0.33 6.24
C GLU A 17 6.84 -1.09 6.34
N ARG A 18 6.98 -1.61 7.57
CA ARG A 18 7.51 -2.97 7.80
C ARG A 18 6.52 -4.01 7.30
N ALA A 19 5.23 -3.82 7.57
CA ALA A 19 4.18 -4.66 7.05
C ALA A 19 4.16 -4.61 5.51
N ALA A 20 4.17 -3.40 4.91
CA ALA A 20 4.18 -3.22 3.47
C ALA A 20 5.34 -3.99 2.80
N ARG A 21 6.55 -3.85 3.34
CA ARG A 21 7.75 -4.55 2.86
C ARG A 21 7.64 -6.07 2.95
N SER A 22 7.07 -6.59 4.03
CA SER A 22 6.89 -8.03 4.22
C SER A 22 5.83 -8.64 3.29
N LEU A 23 4.92 -7.82 2.77
CA LEU A 23 3.80 -8.25 1.93
C LEU A 23 4.14 -8.19 0.43
N LEU A 24 5.20 -7.49 0.02
CA LEU A 24 5.60 -7.38 -1.38
C LEU A 24 6.85 -8.20 -1.67
N ARG A 25 7.07 -8.49 -2.96
CA ARG A 25 8.40 -8.92 -3.41
C ARG A 25 9.27 -7.69 -3.54
N GLU A 26 10.57 -7.85 -3.35
CA GLU A 26 11.55 -6.77 -3.52
C GLU A 26 11.44 -6.12 -4.91
N GLU A 27 11.28 -6.96 -5.94
CA GLU A 27 11.09 -6.61 -7.35
C GLU A 27 9.65 -6.22 -7.74
N TYR A 28 8.79 -5.84 -6.79
CA TYR A 28 7.42 -5.42 -7.07
C TYR A 28 7.38 -4.27 -8.09
N ILE A 29 6.53 -4.37 -9.11
CA ILE A 29 6.37 -3.33 -10.13
C ILE A 29 5.14 -2.51 -9.79
N GLU A 30 5.35 -1.25 -9.43
CA GLU A 30 4.28 -0.28 -9.34
C GLU A 30 3.93 0.23 -10.74
N HIS A 31 2.68 0.05 -11.16
CA HIS A 31 2.20 0.57 -12.45
C HIS A 31 1.85 2.06 -12.38
N HIS A 32 1.88 2.68 -11.19
CA HIS A 32 1.72 4.11 -11.03
C HIS A 32 3.06 4.81 -11.37
N VAL A 33 3.12 5.29 -12.62
CA VAL A 33 4.33 5.63 -13.40
C VAL A 33 5.27 6.68 -12.77
N THR A 34 4.87 7.38 -11.70
CA THR A 34 5.67 8.47 -11.13
C THR A 34 6.73 8.00 -10.12
N ASP A 35 6.55 6.84 -9.50
CA ASP A 35 7.31 6.44 -8.31
C ASP A 35 8.09 5.15 -8.59
N GLY A 36 9.22 5.24 -9.30
CA GLY A 36 10.22 4.16 -9.41
C GLY A 36 9.71 2.72 -9.69
N THR A 37 10.50 1.73 -9.28
CA THR A 37 10.06 0.31 -9.22
C THR A 37 10.60 -0.31 -7.92
N GLY A 38 10.02 -1.42 -7.50
CA GLY A 38 10.39 -2.14 -6.29
C GLY A 38 9.53 -1.80 -5.08
N VAL A 39 9.80 -2.49 -3.98
CA VAL A 39 9.08 -2.30 -2.71
C VAL A 39 9.29 -0.92 -2.09
N ASP A 40 10.44 -0.29 -2.33
CA ASP A 40 10.75 1.06 -1.85
C ASP A 40 9.87 2.12 -2.50
N ALA A 41 9.67 2.03 -3.81
CA ALA A 41 8.75 2.87 -4.57
C ALA A 41 7.35 2.88 -3.94
N PHE A 42 6.79 1.70 -3.70
CA PHE A 42 5.48 1.54 -3.06
C PHE A 42 5.41 2.19 -1.68
N VAL A 43 6.44 2.01 -0.85
CA VAL A 43 6.50 2.59 0.50
C VAL A 43 6.51 4.13 0.43
N GLU A 44 7.23 4.71 -0.54
CA GLU A 44 7.25 6.15 -0.75
C GLU A 44 5.90 6.69 -1.28
N THR A 45 5.25 5.98 -2.20
CA THR A 45 3.88 6.31 -2.63
C THR A 45 2.89 6.30 -1.46
N MET A 46 2.93 5.25 -0.62
CA MET A 46 2.12 5.16 0.60
C MET A 46 2.36 6.36 1.54
N LYS A 47 3.60 6.80 1.70
CA LYS A 47 3.94 8.00 2.49
C LYS A 47 3.43 9.27 1.83
N HIS A 48 3.45 9.38 0.50
CA HIS A 48 3.04 10.59 -0.23
C HIS A 48 1.53 10.84 -0.23
N PHE A 49 0.71 9.79 -0.06
CA PHE A 49 -0.74 9.90 0.14
C PHE A 49 -1.16 10.66 1.43
N SER A 50 -0.19 11.23 2.16
CA SER A 50 -0.36 11.98 3.40
C SER A 50 -0.71 13.47 3.24
N GLY A 51 -0.99 13.97 2.04
CA GLY A 51 -1.14 15.40 1.77
C GLY A 51 -2.36 16.14 2.38
N GLY A 52 -3.25 15.47 3.11
CA GLY A 52 -4.43 16.10 3.72
C GLY A 52 -4.40 16.07 5.25
N ALA A 53 -4.94 17.10 5.89
CA ALA A 53 -5.14 17.16 7.35
C ALA A 53 -6.03 16.01 7.89
N GLU A 54 -6.78 15.34 7.01
CA GLU A 54 -7.58 14.17 7.33
C GLU A 54 -6.84 12.87 6.99
N LYS A 55 -6.90 11.89 7.90
CA LYS A 55 -6.38 10.55 7.65
C LYS A 55 -7.13 9.92 6.48
N THR A 56 -6.40 9.47 5.47
CA THR A 56 -6.93 8.56 4.43
C THR A 56 -7.61 7.38 5.11
N ARG A 57 -8.89 7.19 4.80
CA ARG A 57 -9.72 6.07 5.28
C ARG A 57 -10.06 5.16 4.11
N MET A 58 -9.94 3.86 4.32
CA MET A 58 -10.20 2.85 3.32
C MET A 58 -11.27 1.87 3.82
N THR A 59 -12.36 1.76 3.06
CA THR A 59 -13.47 0.87 3.37
C THR A 59 -13.61 -0.17 2.27
N PHE A 60 -13.53 -1.45 2.65
CA PHE A 60 -13.84 -2.55 1.73
C PHE A 60 -15.36 -2.65 1.58
N LEU A 61 -15.89 -2.19 0.45
CA LEU A 61 -17.34 -2.25 0.17
C LEU A 61 -17.82 -3.66 -0.17
N ARG A 62 -16.91 -4.53 -0.62
CA ARG A 62 -17.20 -5.93 -0.94
C ARG A 62 -15.93 -6.76 -0.89
N VAL A 63 -16.06 -7.97 -0.38
CA VAL A 63 -15.01 -8.99 -0.30
C VAL A 63 -15.57 -10.23 -0.99
N PHE A 64 -14.85 -10.76 -1.97
CA PHE A 64 -15.24 -11.98 -2.68
C PHE A 64 -14.36 -13.13 -2.19
N GLU A 65 -14.96 -14.25 -1.79
CA GLU A 65 -14.25 -15.46 -1.35
C GLU A 65 -13.77 -16.32 -2.51
#